data_AF-A0A8C1LNK1-F1
#
_entry.id   AF-A0A8C1LNK1-F1
#
_cell.length_a   1.000
_cell.length_b   1.000
_cell.length_c   1.000
_cell.angle_alpha   90.00
_cell.angle_beta   90.00
_cell.angle_gamma   90.00
#
_symmetry.space_group_name_H-M   'P 1'
#
loop_
_entity.id
_entity.type
_entity.pdbx_description
1 polymer ?
#
loop_
_entity_poly.entity_id
_entity_poly.type
_entity_poly.pdbx_seq_one_letter_code
_entity_poly.pdbx_strand_id
1 'polypeptide(L)'
;MVTLNAPYVAGFLGFREAPPLLQALEKLKNVQPNLMPQVLFVDGNGLFHYREFGLACHLGVLSDLPCVGVAKNLLHVEGVVRSEEHQSQVRVMPECQGTLYLLYLTCLFLK
;
A
#
# COMPACT_ATOMS: atom_id res chain seq x y z
N MET A 1 -5.00 19.82 8.99
CA MET A 1 -5.68 19.54 7.70
C MET A 1 -4.61 19.48 6.63
N VAL A 2 -4.63 18.46 5.78
CA VAL A 2 -3.63 18.28 4.70
C VAL A 2 -4.31 18.58 3.37
N THR A 3 -3.64 19.35 2.51
CA THR A 3 -4.16 19.70 1.18
C THR A 3 -3.57 18.77 0.13
N LEU A 4 -4.43 18.16 -0.69
CA LEU A 4 -4.02 17.25 -1.76
C LEU A 4 -4.08 18.01 -3.09
N ASN A 5 -2.92 18.42 -3.60
CA ASN A 5 -2.82 19.29 -4.77
C ASN A 5 -2.94 18.55 -6.11
N ALA A 6 -2.65 17.24 -6.14
CA ALA A 6 -2.79 16.43 -7.34
C ALA A 6 -4.25 15.98 -7.55
N PRO A 7 -4.78 15.98 -8.79
CA PRO A 7 -6.12 15.48 -9.07
C PRO A 7 -6.23 13.98 -8.77
N TYR A 8 -7.45 13.52 -8.48
CA TYR A 8 -7.70 12.09 -8.36
C TYR A 8 -7.79 11.46 -9.76
N VAL A 9 -6.83 10.59 -10.08
CA VAL A 9 -6.84 9.76 -11.28
C VAL A 9 -6.61 8.32 -10.85
N ALA A 10 -7.50 7.41 -11.28
CA ALA A 10 -7.38 6.00 -10.96
C ALA A 10 -6.03 5.45 -11.43
N GLY A 11 -5.34 4.71 -10.56
CA GLY A 11 -3.97 4.23 -10.81
C GLY A 11 -2.85 5.25 -10.54
N PHE A 12 -3.16 6.45 -10.05
CA PHE A 12 -2.15 7.48 -9.71
C PHE A 12 -2.29 8.00 -8.27
N LEU A 13 -2.96 7.26 -7.39
CA LEU A 13 -3.15 7.65 -5.99
C LEU A 13 -1.82 7.96 -5.27
N GLY A 14 -0.76 7.22 -5.63
CA GLY A 14 0.59 7.44 -5.12
C GLY A 14 1.06 8.90 -5.23
N PHE A 15 0.78 9.58 -6.34
CA PHE A 15 1.19 10.98 -6.54
C PHE A 15 0.44 11.96 -5.65
N ARG A 16 -0.77 11.58 -5.21
CA ARG A 16 -1.62 12.41 -4.37
C ARG A 16 -1.26 12.23 -2.90
N GLU A 17 -1.01 11.01 -2.45
CA GLU A 17 -0.85 10.69 -1.03
C GLU A 17 0.58 10.48 -0.57
N ALA A 18 1.52 10.11 -1.44
CA ALA A 18 2.92 9.94 -1.03
C ALA A 18 3.55 11.23 -0.48
N PRO A 19 3.37 12.43 -1.10
CA PRO A 19 4.01 13.64 -0.60
C PRO A 19 3.67 14.00 0.85
N PRO A 20 2.39 14.05 1.29
CA PRO A 20 2.09 14.35 2.69
C PRO A 20 2.52 13.26 3.67
N LEU A 21 2.55 11.98 3.24
CA LEU A 21 3.03 10.88 4.07
C LEU A 21 4.55 10.95 4.28
N LEU A 22 5.31 11.29 3.25
CA LEU A 22 6.76 11.53 3.36
C LEU A 22 7.06 12.71 4.29
N GLN A 23 6.28 13.79 4.23
CA GLN A 23 6.40 14.90 5.17
C GLN A 23 6.14 14.47 6.62
N ALA A 24 5.22 13.52 6.85
CA ALA A 24 4.97 12.98 8.18
C ALA A 24 6.15 12.12 8.68
N LEU A 25 6.74 11.29 7.81
CA LEU A 25 7.94 10.51 8.13
C LEU A 25 9.15 11.42 8.43
N GLU A 26 9.33 12.48 7.65
CA GLU A 26 10.40 13.46 7.87
C GLU A 26 10.22 14.20 9.21
N LYS A 27 8.99 14.60 9.54
CA LYS A 27 8.67 15.17 10.86
C LYS A 27 8.98 14.19 11.99
N LEU A 28 8.60 12.92 11.86
CA LEU A 28 8.91 11.90 12.85
C LEU A 28 10.42 11.73 13.03
N LYS A 29 11.17 11.66 11.92
CA LYS A 29 12.63 11.58 11.93
C LYS A 29 13.26 12.76 12.68
N ASN A 30 12.71 13.96 12.55
CA ASN A 30 13.22 15.17 13.19
C ASN A 30 12.83 15.29 14.67
N VAL A 31 11.61 14.90 15.06
CA VAL A 31 11.12 15.05 16.43
C VAL A 31 11.48 13.86 17.32
N GLN A 32 11.44 12.63 16.79
CA GLN A 32 11.68 11.39 17.52
C GLN A 32 12.41 10.35 16.65
N PRO A 33 13.70 10.57 16.32
CA PRO A 33 14.46 9.68 15.43
C PRO A 33 14.53 8.22 15.91
N ASN A 34 14.51 8.00 17.23
CA ASN A 34 14.54 6.65 17.82
C ASN A 34 13.25 5.85 17.60
N LEU A 35 12.17 6.48 17.15
CA LEU A 35 10.90 5.85 16.84
C LEU A 35 10.68 5.67 15.34
N MET A 36 11.73 5.84 14.52
CA MET A 36 11.61 5.58 13.08
C MET A 36 11.23 4.11 12.83
N PRO A 37 10.18 3.86 12.02
CA PRO A 37 9.71 2.52 11.77
C PRO A 37 10.71 1.74 10.90
N GLN A 38 10.85 0.46 11.18
CA GLN A 38 11.65 -0.46 10.35
C GLN A 38 10.87 -0.97 9.14
N VAL A 39 9.54 -0.90 9.19
CA VAL A 39 8.64 -1.29 8.10
C VAL A 39 7.38 -0.42 8.15
N LEU A 40 6.85 -0.07 6.98
CA LEU A 40 5.60 0.67 6.85
C LEU A 40 4.49 -0.24 6.35
N PHE A 41 3.36 -0.24 7.06
CA PHE A 41 2.11 -0.81 6.56
C PHE A 41 1.27 0.31 5.95
N VAL A 42 1.00 0.21 4.66
CA VAL A 42 0.38 1.28 3.88
C VAL A 42 -1.02 0.82 3.46
N ASP A 43 -2.06 1.59 3.78
CA ASP A 43 -3.42 1.33 3.29
C ASP A 43 -3.50 1.62 1.79
N GLY A 44 -3.18 0.61 0.98
CA GLY A 44 -3.02 0.75 -0.45
C GLY A 44 -2.20 -0.39 -1.06
N ASN A 45 -2.18 -0.47 -2.38
CA ASN A 45 -1.46 -1.51 -3.08
C ASN A 45 0.04 -1.22 -3.20
N GLY A 46 0.85 -2.28 -3.29
CA GLY A 46 2.26 -2.24 -3.69
C GLY A 46 2.42 -2.64 -5.16
N LEU A 47 3.14 -3.73 -5.43
CA LEU A 47 3.28 -4.31 -6.78
C LEU A 47 1.95 -4.74 -7.38
N PHE A 48 0.96 -5.03 -6.54
CA PHE A 48 -0.39 -5.40 -6.99
C PHE A 48 -1.17 -4.18 -7.51
N HIS A 49 -0.71 -3.61 -8.63
CA HIS A 49 -1.16 -2.35 -9.21
C HIS A 49 -1.12 -2.43 -10.73
N TYR A 50 -1.94 -1.63 -11.44
CA TYR A 50 -2.02 -1.63 -12.92
C TYR A 50 -0.68 -1.46 -13.64
N ARG A 51 0.33 -0.94 -12.94
CA ARG A 51 1.68 -0.66 -13.46
C ARG A 51 2.77 -1.22 -12.54
N GLU A 52 2.41 -2.20 -11.71
CA GLU A 52 3.31 -2.81 -10.75
C GLU A 52 3.94 -1.82 -9.75
N PHE A 53 3.33 -0.64 -9.59
CA PHE A 53 3.88 0.45 -8.79
C PHE A 53 2.77 1.26 -8.09
N GLY A 54 2.22 0.67 -7.03
CA GLY A 54 1.21 1.29 -6.17
C GLY A 54 1.80 2.23 -5.11
N LEU A 55 0.94 2.74 -4.23
CA LEU A 55 1.32 3.69 -3.16
C LEU A 55 2.40 3.14 -2.23
N ALA A 56 2.33 1.86 -1.84
CA ALA A 56 3.31 1.25 -0.94
C ALA A 56 4.72 1.18 -1.58
N CYS A 57 4.79 0.83 -2.87
CA CYS A 57 6.06 0.85 -3.61
C CYS A 57 6.59 2.28 -3.77
N HIS A 58 5.71 3.22 -4.10
CA HIS A 58 6.07 4.63 -4.26
C HIS A 58 6.66 5.20 -2.95
N LEU A 59 6.02 4.93 -1.81
CA LEU A 59 6.53 5.32 -0.50
C LEU A 59 7.84 4.64 -0.16
N GLY A 60 7.96 3.33 -0.39
CA GLY A 60 9.17 2.58 -0.05
C GLY A 60 10.39 3.08 -0.80
N VAL A 61 10.26 3.33 -2.10
CA VAL A 61 11.35 3.88 -2.92
C VAL A 61 11.75 5.28 -2.46
N LEU A 62 10.79 6.17 -2.18
CA LEU A 62 11.09 7.55 -1.80
C LEU A 62 11.60 7.71 -0.36
N SER A 63 11.17 6.83 0.55
CA SER A 63 11.58 6.87 1.96
C SER A 63 12.80 5.99 2.28
N ASP A 64 13.21 5.12 1.35
CA ASP A 64 14.16 4.03 1.55
C ASP A 64 13.78 3.12 2.74
N LEU A 65 12.48 3.00 3.02
CA LEU A 65 11.93 2.12 4.05
C LEU A 65 11.23 0.91 3.42
N PRO A 66 11.38 -0.29 4.01
CA PRO A 66 10.58 -1.43 3.61
C PRO A 66 9.08 -1.14 3.78
N CYS A 67 8.27 -1.43 2.76
CA CYS A 67 6.84 -1.09 2.73
C CYS A 67 5.98 -2.28 2.33
N VAL A 68 4.88 -2.48 3.06
CA VAL A 68 3.89 -3.52 2.80
C VAL A 68 2.56 -2.85 2.45
N GLY A 69 2.06 -3.17 1.26
CA GLY A 69 0.76 -2.68 0.80
C GLY A 69 -0.38 -3.52 1.34
N VAL A 70 -1.26 -2.89 2.10
CA VAL A 70 -2.40 -3.49 2.78
C VAL A 70 -3.69 -2.93 2.18
N ALA A 71 -4.22 -3.59 1.16
CA ALA A 71 -5.47 -3.15 0.52
C ALA A 71 -6.68 -3.84 1.13
N LYS A 72 -7.78 -3.09 1.27
CA LYS A 72 -9.08 -3.62 1.72
C LYS A 72 -9.88 -4.30 0.60
N ASN A 73 -9.60 -3.93 -0.64
CA ASN A 73 -10.30 -4.42 -1.81
C ASN A 73 -9.31 -4.97 -2.84
N LEU A 74 -9.68 -6.08 -3.49
CA LEU A 74 -8.90 -6.63 -4.59
C LEU A 74 -8.96 -5.69 -5.79
N LEU A 75 -7.80 -5.16 -6.19
CA LEU A 75 -7.66 -4.39 -7.42
C LEU A 75 -7.73 -5.33 -8.64
N HIS A 76 -8.52 -4.96 -9.63
CA HIS A 76 -8.61 -5.72 -10.88
C HIS A 76 -7.45 -5.31 -11.78
N VAL A 77 -6.37 -6.07 -11.76
CA VAL A 77 -5.21 -5.92 -12.64
C VAL A 77 -5.18 -7.08 -13.65
N GLU A 78 -4.45 -6.92 -14.76
CA GLU A 78 -4.37 -7.97 -15.77
C GLU A 78 -3.92 -9.30 -15.17
N GLY A 79 -4.58 -10.39 -15.57
CA GLY A 79 -4.34 -11.74 -15.03
C GLY A 79 -5.08 -12.07 -13.73
N VAL A 80 -5.75 -11.11 -13.09
CA VAL A 80 -6.51 -11.36 -11.86
C VAL A 80 -8.00 -11.51 -12.17
N VAL A 81 -8.48 -12.75 -12.12
CA VAL A 81 -9.91 -13.06 -12.30
C VAL A 81 -10.60 -13.11 -10.94
N ARG A 82 -11.68 -12.34 -10.77
CA ARG A 82 -12.57 -12.46 -9.60
C ARG A 82 -13.53 -13.65 -9.81
N SER A 83 -13.01 -14.89 -9.76
CA SER A 83 -13.84 -16.09 -9.84
C SER A 83 -14.73 -16.23 -8.60
N GLU A 84 -15.84 -16.96 -8.73
CA GLU A 84 -16.75 -17.25 -7.61
C GLU A 84 -16.04 -18.02 -6.48
N GLU A 85 -15.05 -18.84 -6.82
CA GLU A 85 -14.17 -19.56 -5.89
C GLU A 85 -13.25 -18.63 -5.09
N HIS A 86 -12.68 -17.60 -5.74
CA HIS A 86 -11.89 -16.59 -5.04
C HIS A 86 -12.77 -15.76 -4.08
N GLN A 87 -13.99 -15.45 -4.49
CA GLN A 87 -14.94 -14.71 -3.64
C GLN A 87 -15.46 -15.55 -2.47
N SER A 88 -15.61 -16.87 -2.63
CA SER A 88 -16.03 -17.75 -1.54
C SER A 88 -14.91 -17.93 -0.51
N GLN A 89 -13.65 -18.05 -0.93
CA GLN A 89 -12.51 -18.10 -0.02
C GLN A 89 -12.36 -16.79 0.78
N VAL A 90 -12.52 -15.62 0.14
CA VAL A 90 -12.47 -14.32 0.83
C VAL A 90 -13.65 -14.15 1.81
N ARG A 91 -14.84 -14.66 1.48
CA ARG A 91 -16.03 -14.57 2.35
C ARG A 91 -15.97 -15.47 3.59
N VAL A 92 -15.27 -16.60 3.50
CA VAL A 92 -15.19 -17.59 4.58
C VAL A 92 -14.06 -17.25 5.57
N MET A 93 -13.19 -16.31 5.22
CA MET A 93 -12.14 -15.84 6.11
C MET A 93 -12.72 -14.92 7.19
N PRO A 94 -12.41 -15.16 8.49
CA PRO A 94 -12.79 -14.24 9.55
C PRO A 94 -12.19 -12.86 9.28
N GLU A 95 -12.93 -11.79 9.62
CA GLU A 95 -12.72 -10.38 9.21
C GLU A 95 -11.28 -9.84 9.38
N CYS A 96 -10.43 -10.50 10.15
CA CYS A 96 -9.01 -10.17 10.33
C CYS A 96 -8.05 -10.72 9.26
N GLN A 97 -8.47 -11.59 8.32
CA GLN A 97 -7.53 -12.34 7.45
C GLN A 97 -7.55 -11.98 5.94
N GLY A 98 -8.53 -11.24 5.42
CA GLY A 98 -8.51 -10.79 4.00
C GLY A 98 -7.28 -9.92 3.67
N THR A 99 -6.85 -9.14 4.67
CA THR A 99 -5.60 -8.38 4.73
C THR A 99 -4.36 -9.24 4.52
N LEU A 100 -4.37 -10.48 5.04
CA LEU A 100 -3.23 -11.40 5.06
C LEU A 100 -2.92 -11.96 3.66
N TYR A 101 -3.95 -12.26 2.86
CA TYR A 101 -3.78 -12.78 1.50
C TYR A 101 -3.22 -11.72 0.54
N LEU A 102 -3.69 -10.47 0.68
CA LEU A 102 -3.14 -9.33 -0.05
C LEU A 102 -1.72 -8.98 0.41
N LEU A 103 -1.41 -9.17 1.70
CA LEU A 103 -0.04 -9.07 2.23
C LEU A 103 0.92 -10.04 1.52
N TYR A 104 0.53 -11.31 1.34
CA TYR A 104 1.37 -12.31 0.70
C TYR A 104 1.73 -11.97 -0.76
N LEU A 105 0.84 -11.27 -1.47
CA LEU A 105 1.06 -10.84 -2.87
C LEU A 105 1.88 -9.55 -2.99
N THR A 106 1.83 -8.64 -1.99
CA THR A 106 2.56 -7.36 -2.02
C THR A 106 3.92 -7.40 -1.32
N CYS A 107 4.18 -8.41 -0.47
CA CYS A 107 5.40 -8.54 0.33
C CYS A 107 6.70 -8.88 -0.45
N LEU A 108 6.65 -9.11 -1.76
CA LEU A 108 7.78 -9.77 -2.46
C LEU A 108 9.08 -8.95 -2.60
N PHE A 109 9.20 -7.75 -2.02
CA PHE A 109 10.47 -7.01 -1.97
C PHE A 109 10.64 -6.26 -0.65
N LEU A 110 10.71 -7.01 0.45
CA LEU A 110 11.63 -6.64 1.53
C LEU A 110 13.03 -7.03 1.01
N LYS A 111 13.91 -6.04 0.85
CA LYS A 111 15.29 -6.12 0.29
C LYS A 111 15.95 -7.50 0.41
#